data_AF-A0A920VEB8-F1
#
_entry.id   AF-A0A920VEB8-F1
#
_cell.length_a   1.000
_cell.length_b   1.000
_cell.length_c   1.000
_cell.angle_alpha   90.00
_cell.angle_beta   90.00
_cell.angle_gamma   90.00
#
_symmetry.space_group_name_H-M   'P 1'
#
loop_
_entity.id
_entity.type
_entity.pdbx_description
1 polymer ?
#
loop_
_entity_poly.entity_id
_entity_poly.type
_entity_poly.pdbx_seq_one_letter_code
_entity_poly.pdbx_strand_id
1 'polypeptide(L)'
;MMDMSGNWFIEAVSPELSVMLKVRKVYYSGRTAFQKVEVLDSELFGRSLILDGKTKSTERDEHIYHETLVHPAMLSNPDPKQVFIGGGGEGGTLREVLRHNSVERATMIDLDSEVVAYAVNTSQIIIKAVLMTLGLTCFTRMPVVTYETLRITTTS
;
A
#
# COMPACT_ATOMS: atom_id res chain seq x y z
N MET A 1 -16.31 9.22 -32.19
CA MET A 1 -16.43 10.13 -31.03
C MET A 1 -16.12 9.30 -29.80
N MET A 2 -15.29 9.78 -28.88
CA MET A 2 -15.04 9.07 -27.61
C MET A 2 -16.29 9.15 -26.75
N ASP A 3 -16.74 8.01 -26.23
CA ASP A 3 -17.86 7.91 -25.30
C ASP A 3 -17.44 8.37 -23.90
N MET A 4 -17.93 9.54 -23.48
CA MET A 4 -17.67 10.11 -22.16
C MET A 4 -18.79 9.80 -21.15
N SER A 5 -19.76 8.96 -21.49
CA SER A 5 -20.82 8.58 -20.57
C SER A 5 -20.31 7.73 -19.39
N GLY A 6 -21.02 7.81 -18.26
CA GLY A 6 -20.74 7.07 -17.04
C GLY A 6 -20.01 7.89 -15.97
N ASN A 7 -19.53 7.18 -14.95
CA ASN A 7 -18.83 7.79 -13.82
C ASN A 7 -17.33 7.86 -14.10
N TRP A 8 -16.72 8.99 -13.77
CA TRP A 8 -15.30 9.23 -13.96
C TRP A 8 -14.68 9.78 -12.69
N PHE A 9 -13.51 9.23 -12.34
CA PHE A 9 -12.62 9.81 -11.35
C PHE A 9 -11.66 10.74 -12.09
N ILE A 10 -11.50 11.96 -11.57
CA ILE A 10 -10.64 12.98 -12.15
C ILE A 10 -9.55 13.31 -11.13
N GLU A 11 -8.30 13.07 -11.53
CA GLU A 11 -7.12 13.40 -10.75
C GLU A 11 -6.40 14.57 -11.40
N ALA A 12 -6.37 15.72 -10.72
CA ALA A 12 -5.53 16.83 -11.12
C ALA A 12 -4.08 16.46 -10.83
N VAL A 13 -3.22 16.33 -11.84
CA VAL A 13 -1.80 15.96 -11.70
C VAL A 13 -0.94 17.21 -11.48
N SER A 14 -1.14 18.23 -12.32
CA SER A 14 -0.54 19.56 -12.22
C SER A 14 -1.61 20.63 -12.55
N PRO A 15 -1.32 21.93 -12.42
CA PRO A 15 -2.27 22.97 -12.82
C PRO A 15 -2.74 22.88 -14.27
N GLU A 16 -1.95 22.27 -15.15
CA GLU A 16 -2.19 22.14 -16.59
C GLU A 16 -2.60 20.72 -17.03
N LEU A 17 -2.53 19.73 -16.14
CA LEU A 17 -2.75 18.32 -16.48
C LEU A 17 -3.71 17.66 -15.51
N SER A 18 -4.76 17.04 -16.05
CA SER A 18 -5.64 16.11 -15.32
C SER A 18 -5.72 14.78 -16.03
N VAL A 19 -5.81 13.71 -15.26
CA VAL A 19 -6.03 12.33 -15.74
C VAL A 19 -7.44 11.90 -15.32
N MET A 20 -8.13 11.22 -16.22
CA MET A 20 -9.48 10.73 -15.97
C MET A 20 -9.54 9.21 -16.12
N LEU A 21 -10.13 8.54 -15.13
CA LEU A 21 -10.31 7.09 -15.11
C LEU A 21 -11.80 6.76 -15.04
N LYS A 22 -12.29 5.89 -15.94
CA LYS A 22 -13.68 5.45 -15.92
C LYS A 22 -13.90 4.55 -14.70
N VAL A 23 -14.85 4.92 -13.85
CA VAL A 23 -15.12 4.24 -12.58
C VAL A 23 -16.25 3.24 -12.78
N ARG A 24 -15.96 1.98 -12.44
CA ARG A 24 -16.96 0.92 -12.40
C ARG A 24 -17.79 0.98 -11.12
N LYS A 25 -17.12 1.13 -9.98
CA LYS A 25 -17.76 1.10 -8.66
C LYS A 25 -16.91 1.82 -7.62
N VAL A 26 -17.56 2.55 -6.70
CA VAL A 26 -16.93 3.05 -5.48
C VAL A 26 -17.29 2.10 -4.34
N TYR A 27 -16.29 1.58 -3.63
CA TYR A 27 -16.46 0.64 -2.51
C TYR A 27 -16.47 1.36 -1.17
N TYR A 28 -15.67 2.40 -1.05
CA TYR A 28 -15.55 3.19 0.15
C TYR A 28 -15.23 4.64 -0.20
N SER A 29 -15.82 5.57 0.55
CA SER A 29 -15.45 6.98 0.55
C SER A 29 -15.70 7.52 1.94
N GLY A 30 -14.66 8.02 2.58
CA GLY A 30 -14.70 8.53 3.94
C GLY A 30 -13.52 9.44 4.23
N ARG A 31 -13.35 9.80 5.50
CA ARG A 31 -12.29 10.69 5.95
C ARG A 31 -11.77 10.21 7.29
N THR A 32 -10.46 10.09 7.41
CA THR A 32 -9.75 9.78 8.65
C THR A 32 -9.44 11.08 9.39
N ALA A 33 -8.76 10.99 10.53
CA ALA A 33 -8.21 12.16 11.20
C ALA A 33 -7.19 12.95 10.33
N PHE A 34 -6.65 12.34 9.27
CA PHE A 34 -5.58 12.91 8.46
C PHE A 34 -6.02 13.32 7.06
N GLN A 35 -6.81 12.49 6.38
CA GLN A 35 -7.06 12.64 4.94
C GLN A 35 -8.38 12.03 4.49
N LYS A 36 -8.84 12.40 3.28
CA LYS A 36 -9.92 11.70 2.60
C LYS A 36 -9.40 10.37 2.06
N VAL A 37 -10.16 9.31 2.25
CA VAL A 37 -9.82 7.95 1.80
C VAL A 37 -10.95 7.44 0.92
N GLU A 38 -10.61 6.97 -0.28
CA GLU A 38 -11.57 6.34 -1.18
C GLU A 38 -10.99 5.06 -1.76
N VAL A 39 -11.84 4.05 -1.89
CA VAL A 39 -11.51 2.81 -2.57
C VAL A 39 -12.50 2.63 -3.70
N LEU A 40 -12.01 2.55 -4.92
CA LEU A 40 -12.82 2.43 -6.13
C LEU A 40 -12.26 1.37 -7.08
N ASP A 41 -13.09 0.89 -7.99
CA ASP A 41 -12.68 0.16 -9.17
C ASP A 41 -12.72 1.08 -10.37
N SER A 42 -11.58 1.20 -11.05
CA SER A 42 -11.52 1.73 -12.40
C SER A 42 -11.58 0.60 -13.44
N GLU A 43 -12.08 0.90 -14.62
CA GLU A 43 -12.11 -0.06 -15.73
C GLU A 43 -10.69 -0.47 -16.17
N LEU A 44 -9.74 0.48 -16.14
CA LEU A 44 -8.39 0.27 -16.63
C LEU A 44 -7.46 -0.37 -15.60
N PHE A 45 -7.52 0.05 -14.34
CA PHE A 45 -6.54 -0.30 -13.31
C PHE A 45 -7.08 -1.22 -12.20
N GLY A 46 -8.38 -1.57 -12.25
CA GLY A 46 -8.99 -2.41 -11.22
C GLY A 46 -9.15 -1.64 -9.91
N ARG A 47 -8.98 -2.34 -8.78
CA ARG A 47 -9.11 -1.74 -7.45
C ARG A 47 -8.02 -0.71 -7.22
N SER A 48 -8.38 0.48 -6.79
CA SER A 48 -7.47 1.60 -6.55
C SER A 48 -7.71 2.23 -5.18
N LEU A 49 -6.63 2.58 -4.48
CA LEU A 49 -6.65 3.40 -3.28
C LEU A 49 -6.40 4.86 -3.67
N ILE A 50 -7.32 5.73 -3.28
CA ILE A 50 -7.24 7.17 -3.50
C ILE A 50 -7.16 7.86 -2.14
N LEU A 51 -6.14 8.71 -1.95
CA LEU A 51 -6.00 9.54 -0.76
C LEU A 51 -5.97 11.01 -1.16
N ASP A 52 -6.85 11.83 -0.57
CA ASP A 52 -7.04 13.25 -0.91
C ASP A 52 -7.18 13.51 -2.42
N GLY A 53 -7.90 12.63 -3.12
CA GLY A 53 -8.13 12.75 -4.56
C GLY A 53 -6.91 12.42 -5.43
N LYS A 54 -5.87 11.80 -4.86
CA LYS A 54 -4.69 11.32 -5.57
C LYS A 54 -4.64 9.81 -5.57
N THR A 55 -4.38 9.21 -6.72
CA THR A 55 -4.17 7.77 -6.81
C THR A 55 -2.88 7.43 -6.09
N LYS A 56 -2.95 6.52 -5.12
CA LYS A 56 -1.77 6.02 -4.41
C LYS A 56 -1.29 4.70 -4.96
N SER A 57 -2.24 3.81 -5.26
CA SER A 57 -1.93 2.47 -5.73
C SER A 57 -3.10 1.87 -6.46
N THR A 58 -2.79 1.01 -7.44
CA THR A 58 -3.77 0.25 -8.19
C THR A 58 -3.37 -1.21 -8.30
N GLU A 59 -4.37 -2.08 -8.34
CA GLU A 59 -4.21 -3.54 -8.44
C GLU A 59 -3.31 -3.97 -9.59
N ARG A 60 -3.36 -3.28 -10.72
CA ARG A 60 -2.64 -3.71 -11.93
C ARG A 60 -1.19 -3.26 -12.01
N ASP A 61 -0.81 -2.17 -11.33
CA ASP A 61 0.50 -1.53 -11.55
C ASP A 61 1.29 -1.20 -10.28
N GLU A 62 0.74 -1.41 -9.07
CA GLU A 62 1.43 -1.11 -7.82
C GLU A 62 2.80 -1.79 -7.69
N HIS A 63 2.91 -3.00 -8.24
CA HIS A 63 4.15 -3.78 -8.21
C HIS A 63 5.31 -3.02 -8.86
N ILE A 64 5.05 -2.24 -9.92
CA ILE A 64 6.08 -1.44 -10.59
C ILE A 64 6.68 -0.44 -9.61
N TYR A 65 5.84 0.28 -8.86
CA TYR A 65 6.29 1.25 -7.87
C TYR A 65 7.04 0.56 -6.72
N HIS A 66 6.46 -0.48 -6.13
CA HIS A 66 7.05 -1.12 -4.95
C HIS A 66 8.36 -1.86 -5.26
N GLU A 67 8.44 -2.57 -6.39
CA GLU A 67 9.65 -3.27 -6.81
C GLU A 67 10.78 -2.28 -7.12
N THR A 68 10.48 -1.20 -7.85
CA THR A 68 11.48 -0.18 -8.20
C THR A 68 11.92 0.65 -6.99
N LEU A 69 11.05 0.85 -6.01
CA LEU A 69 11.40 1.53 -4.76
C LEU A 69 12.30 0.67 -3.88
N VAL A 70 12.01 -0.63 -3.76
CA VAL A 70 12.64 -1.50 -2.76
C VAL A 70 13.90 -2.19 -3.29
N HIS A 71 13.82 -2.87 -4.44
CA HIS A 71 14.89 -3.78 -4.85
C HIS A 71 16.23 -3.09 -5.13
N PRO A 72 16.31 -1.90 -5.75
CA PRO A 72 17.60 -1.23 -5.94
C PRO A 72 18.35 -0.97 -4.64
N ALA A 73 17.65 -0.50 -3.59
CA ALA A 73 18.24 -0.25 -2.29
C ALA A 73 18.66 -1.55 -1.59
N MET A 74 17.82 -2.58 -1.63
CA MET A 74 18.09 -3.85 -0.98
C MET A 74 19.22 -4.64 -1.65
N LEU A 75 19.33 -4.59 -2.99
CA LEU A 75 20.38 -5.28 -3.75
C LEU A 75 21.74 -4.57 -3.68
N SER A 76 21.74 -3.26 -3.40
CA SER A 76 22.97 -2.48 -3.24
C SER A 76 23.60 -2.64 -1.86
N ASN A 77 22.85 -3.14 -0.87
CA ASN A 77 23.37 -3.54 0.43
C ASN A 77 23.72 -5.05 0.39
N PRO A 78 24.96 -5.46 0.70
CA PRO A 78 25.34 -6.88 0.67
C PRO A 78 24.56 -7.78 1.63
N ASP A 79 24.08 -7.23 2.76
CA ASP A 79 23.39 -8.02 3.79
C ASP A 79 22.38 -7.15 4.59
N PRO A 80 21.25 -6.75 3.98
CA PRO A 80 20.26 -5.91 4.65
C PRO A 80 19.47 -6.71 5.70
N LYS A 81 19.81 -6.52 6.98
CA LYS A 81 19.17 -7.21 8.10
C LYS A 81 18.03 -6.45 8.75
N GLN A 82 18.18 -5.13 8.88
CA GLN A 82 17.21 -4.27 9.55
C GLN A 82 16.72 -3.18 8.58
N VAL A 83 15.40 -3.12 8.37
CA VAL A 83 14.79 -2.20 7.42
C VAL A 83 13.73 -1.36 8.12
N PHE A 84 13.81 -0.05 7.95
CA PHE A 84 12.81 0.89 8.41
C PHE A 84 12.02 1.44 7.21
N ILE A 85 10.69 1.41 7.31
CA ILE A 85 9.76 1.92 6.31
C ILE A 85 8.93 3.02 6.98
N GLY A 86 9.15 4.26 6.58
CA GLY A 86 8.30 5.39 6.95
C GLY A 86 7.13 5.51 5.98
N GLY A 87 5.91 5.41 6.50
CA GLY A 87 4.68 5.29 5.72
C GLY A 87 4.44 3.86 5.24
N GLY A 88 3.90 3.73 4.03
CA GLY A 88 3.65 2.43 3.41
C GLY A 88 2.41 1.73 3.96
N GLY A 89 1.41 2.47 4.47
CA GLY A 89 0.19 1.92 5.05
C GLY A 89 -0.59 0.92 4.19
N GLU A 90 -0.29 0.84 2.89
CA GLU A 90 -0.81 -0.18 1.97
C GLU A 90 -0.16 -1.57 2.10
N GLY A 91 1.06 -1.63 2.66
CA GLY A 91 1.83 -2.85 2.87
C GLY A 91 2.67 -3.33 1.67
N GLY A 92 2.61 -2.66 0.51
CA GLY A 92 3.32 -3.07 -0.70
C GLY A 92 4.84 -3.04 -0.55
N THR A 93 5.36 -1.95 0.03
CA THR A 93 6.80 -1.81 0.35
C THR A 93 7.26 -2.90 1.30
N LEU A 94 6.49 -3.18 2.36
CA LEU A 94 6.84 -4.22 3.33
C LEU A 94 6.85 -5.60 2.68
N ARG A 95 5.88 -5.90 1.80
CA ARG A 95 5.83 -7.14 1.02
C ARG A 95 7.12 -7.35 0.23
N GLU A 96 7.59 -6.34 -0.50
CA GLU A 96 8.81 -6.45 -1.30
C GLU A 96 10.08 -6.55 -0.46
N VAL A 97 10.14 -5.83 0.68
CA VAL A 97 11.26 -5.94 1.64
C VAL A 97 11.38 -7.36 2.19
N LEU A 98 10.25 -7.97 2.55
CA LEU A 98 10.21 -9.32 3.11
C LEU A 98 10.53 -10.43 2.10
N ARG A 99 10.67 -10.12 0.80
CA ARG A 99 11.21 -11.08 -0.19
C ARG A 99 12.72 -11.34 -0.02
N HIS A 100 13.43 -10.46 0.69
CA HIS A 100 14.86 -10.60 0.93
C HIS A 100 15.12 -11.45 2.18
N ASN A 101 15.63 -12.66 1.96
CA ASN A 101 15.87 -13.64 3.03
C ASN A 101 16.91 -13.17 4.08
N SER A 102 17.71 -12.15 3.82
CA SER A 102 18.61 -11.52 4.78
C SER A 102 17.90 -10.65 5.83
N VAL A 103 16.66 -10.20 5.58
CA VAL A 103 15.95 -9.24 6.45
C VAL A 103 15.47 -9.90 7.73
N GLU A 104 16.19 -9.71 8.82
CA GLU A 104 15.86 -10.20 10.17
C GLU A 104 14.73 -9.39 10.83
N ARG A 105 14.66 -8.08 10.58
CA ARG A 105 13.64 -7.18 11.14
C ARG A 105 13.24 -6.10 10.14
N ALA A 106 11.93 -5.97 9.91
CA ALA A 106 11.34 -4.85 9.19
C ALA A 106 10.40 -4.09 10.13
N THR A 107 10.52 -2.77 10.17
CA THR A 107 9.67 -1.88 10.95
C THR A 107 8.97 -0.91 10.01
N MET A 108 7.66 -1.05 9.87
CA MET A 108 6.82 -0.12 9.12
C MET A 108 6.02 0.75 10.08
N ILE A 109 6.06 2.06 9.87
CA ILE A 109 5.40 3.07 10.69
C ILE A 109 4.56 3.96 9.79
N ASP A 110 3.23 3.87 9.92
CA ASP A 110 2.31 4.80 9.29
C ASP A 110 1.55 5.62 10.35
N LEU A 111 1.24 6.88 10.02
CA LEU A 111 0.52 7.81 10.88
C LEU A 111 -0.99 7.52 10.87
N ASP A 112 -1.52 7.00 9.77
CA ASP A 112 -2.94 6.82 9.58
C ASP A 112 -3.34 5.36 9.79
N SER A 113 -3.67 5.04 11.04
CA SER A 113 -4.08 3.68 11.42
C SER A 113 -5.33 3.18 10.69
N GLU A 114 -6.19 4.10 10.24
CA GLU A 114 -7.39 3.75 9.49
C GLU A 114 -7.02 3.34 8.06
N VAL A 115 -6.10 4.06 7.40
CA VAL A 115 -5.57 3.66 6.07
C VAL A 115 -4.96 2.27 6.12
N VAL A 116 -4.19 1.98 7.16
CA VAL A 116 -3.61 0.64 7.39
C VAL A 116 -4.72 -0.41 7.55
N ALA A 117 -5.75 -0.13 8.35
CA ALA A 117 -6.86 -1.04 8.52
C ALA A 117 -7.65 -1.26 7.22
N TYR A 118 -7.85 -0.22 6.40
CA TYR A 118 -8.47 -0.35 5.09
C TYR A 118 -7.61 -1.16 4.13
N ALA A 119 -6.29 -0.96 4.11
CA ALA A 119 -5.39 -1.76 3.29
C ALA A 119 -5.45 -3.24 3.68
N VAL A 120 -5.51 -3.56 4.97
CA VAL A 120 -5.64 -4.94 5.47
C VAL A 120 -6.98 -5.57 5.09
N ASN A 121 -8.09 -4.84 5.26
CA ASN A 121 -9.44 -5.41 5.09
C ASN A 121 -9.95 -5.39 3.65
N THR A 122 -9.44 -4.47 2.82
CA THR A 122 -9.95 -4.25 1.46
C THR A 122 -9.08 -4.90 0.39
N SER A 123 -7.88 -5.37 0.77
CA SER A 123 -6.93 -5.92 -0.18
C SER A 123 -7.28 -7.34 -0.63
N GLN A 124 -7.90 -7.44 -1.81
CA GLN A 124 -7.39 -8.38 -2.81
C GLN A 124 -6.09 -7.86 -3.49
N ILE A 125 -5.69 -6.62 -3.21
CA ILE A 125 -4.58 -5.91 -3.85
C ILE A 125 -3.21 -6.32 -3.26
N ILE A 126 -3.01 -6.32 -1.93
CA ILE A 126 -1.63 -6.43 -1.37
C ILE A 126 -1.47 -7.34 -0.13
N ILE A 127 -2.49 -7.56 0.69
CA ILE A 127 -2.30 -8.23 2.00
C ILE A 127 -2.94 -9.62 2.04
N LYS A 128 -2.38 -10.55 1.27
CA LYS A 128 -2.51 -12.00 1.57
C LYS A 128 -1.21 -12.60 2.14
N ALA A 129 -0.07 -11.98 1.85
CA ALA A 129 1.24 -12.51 2.24
C ALA A 129 1.65 -12.20 3.70
N VAL A 130 1.26 -11.03 4.21
CA VAL A 130 1.77 -10.53 5.50
C VAL A 130 1.00 -11.12 6.69
N LEU A 131 -0.32 -11.31 6.58
CA LEU A 131 -1.14 -11.81 7.70
C LEU A 131 -1.17 -13.35 7.85
N MET A 132 -0.99 -14.13 6.79
CA MET A 132 -1.15 -15.58 6.86
C MET A 132 0.12 -16.36 7.22
N THR A 133 1.30 -15.73 7.20
CA THR A 133 2.57 -16.48 7.28
C THR A 133 3.41 -16.17 8.52
N LEU A 134 3.15 -15.07 9.25
CA LEU A 134 4.13 -14.53 10.21
C LEU A 134 3.65 -14.25 11.64
N GLY A 135 2.40 -14.57 12.02
CA GLY A 135 1.96 -14.38 13.41
C GLY A 135 2.19 -12.94 13.92
N LEU A 136 1.99 -11.95 13.05
CA LEU A 136 2.25 -10.55 13.35
C LEU A 136 1.34 -10.07 14.49
N THR A 137 1.93 -9.73 15.63
CA THR A 137 1.28 -8.93 16.65
C THR A 137 1.26 -7.47 16.19
N CYS A 138 0.11 -7.00 15.75
CA CYS A 138 -0.16 -5.57 15.60
C CYS A 138 -0.11 -4.92 16.99
N PHE A 139 0.92 -4.12 17.28
CA PHE A 139 0.99 -3.34 18.52
C PHE A 139 0.43 -1.94 18.26
N THR A 140 -0.84 -1.73 18.60
CA THR A 140 -1.45 -0.40 18.65
C THR A 140 -1.13 0.27 20.00
N ARG A 141 0.11 0.75 20.17
CA ARG A 141 0.44 1.68 21.27
C ARG A 141 0.92 3.00 20.67
N MET A 142 0.09 4.04 20.82
CA MET A 142 0.19 5.39 20.19
C MET A 142 -0.40 5.43 18.77
N PRO A 143 -0.72 6.60 18.14
CA PRO A 143 -1.48 6.66 16.88
C PRO A 143 -0.66 6.19 15.65
N VAL A 144 0.34 5.35 15.88
CA VAL A 144 1.28 4.81 14.92
C VAL A 144 1.05 3.31 14.86
N VAL A 145 0.77 2.78 13.67
CA VAL A 145 0.75 1.32 13.50
C VAL A 145 2.17 0.85 13.27
N THR A 146 2.71 0.11 14.24
CA THR A 146 4.01 -0.56 14.09
C THR A 146 3.80 -2.02 13.68
N TYR A 147 4.41 -2.40 12.57
CA TYR A 147 4.62 -3.81 12.24
C TYR A 147 6.05 -4.17 12.60
N GLU A 148 6.21 -5.00 13.61
CA GLU A 148 7.50 -5.59 13.96
C GLU A 148 7.45 -7.07 13.62
N THR A 149 8.16 -7.47 12.57
CA THR A 149 8.31 -8.90 12.29
C THR A 149 9.39 -9.45 13.21
N LEU A 150 8.98 -10.10 14.30
CA LEU A 150 9.83 -11.03 15.05
C LEU A 150 9.99 -12.28 14.18
N ARG A 151 11.12 -12.46 13.50
CA ARG A 151 11.40 -13.74 12.84
C ARG A 151 11.34 -14.86 13.87
N ILE A 152 10.38 -15.77 13.69
CA ILE A 152 10.41 -17.10 14.29
C ILE A 152 11.71 -17.74 13.83
N THR A 153 12.58 -18.07 14.78
CA THR A 153 13.68 -18.98 14.59
C THR A 153 13.11 -20.29 14.06
N THR A 154 13.33 -20.61 12.78
CA THR A 154 13.23 -21.99 12.33
C THR A 154 14.38 -22.74 13.00
N THR A 155 14.07 -23.44 14.09
CA THR A 155 14.95 -24.46 14.66
C THR A 155 15.19 -25.55 13.61
N SER A 156 16.46 -25.69 13.24
CA SER A 156 17.16 -26.84 12.62
C SER A 156 16.55 -27.48 11.37
#